data_AF-A0A2W4WFY1-F1
#
_entry.id   AF-A0A2W4WFY1-F1
#
_cell.length_a   1.000
_cell.length_b   1.000
_cell.length_c   1.000
_cell.angle_alpha   90.00
_cell.angle_beta   90.00
_cell.angle_gamma   90.00
#
_symmetry.space_group_name_H-M   'P 1'
#
loop_
_entity.id
_entity.type
_entity.pdbx_description
1 polymer ?
#
loop_
_entity_poly.entity_id
_entity_poly.type
_entity_poly.pdbx_seq_one_letter_code
_entity_poly.pdbx_strand_id
1 'polypeptide(L)' 'APITQAPPQAAPSYYVVTDYSGAQSLESARSVVGDAYVRNFSSGTRIQMGAFSQESSARSLVNQLQGQGIPAQVISP' A
#
# COMPACT_ATOMS: atom_id res chain seq x y z
N ALA A 1 23.42 -9.66 -26.59
CA ALA A 1 22.12 -10.20 -26.14
C ALA A 1 21.23 -9.01 -25.79
N PRO A 2 20.01 -8.89 -26.33
CA PRO A 2 19.06 -7.91 -25.80
C PRO A 2 18.58 -8.43 -24.44
N ILE A 3 18.69 -7.59 -23.42
CA ILE A 3 18.01 -7.82 -22.14
C ILE A 3 16.52 -7.95 -22.46
N THR A 4 15.95 -9.12 -22.21
CA THR A 4 14.51 -9.32 -22.23
C THR A 4 13.93 -8.38 -21.18
N GLN A 5 13.48 -7.20 -21.60
CA GLN A 5 12.58 -6.39 -20.80
C GLN A 5 11.34 -7.25 -20.63
N ALA A 6 11.15 -7.78 -19.42
CA ALA A 6 9.85 -8.33 -19.04
C ALA A 6 8.79 -7.30 -19.46
N PRO A 7 7.64 -7.72 -20.00
CA PRO A 7 6.58 -6.79 -20.37
C PRO A 7 6.38 -5.82 -19.21
N PRO A 8 6.13 -4.51 -19.43
CA PRO A 8 5.90 -3.58 -18.33
C PRO A 8 4.79 -4.19 -17.49
N GLN A 9 5.18 -4.81 -16.37
CA GLN A 9 4.27 -5.51 -15.49
C GLN A 9 3.31 -4.40 -15.12
N ALA A 10 2.06 -4.46 -15.58
CA ALA A 10 1.10 -3.37 -15.46
C ALA A 10 1.13 -2.94 -14.00
N ALA A 11 1.87 -1.87 -13.72
CA ALA A 11 2.22 -1.54 -12.35
C ALA A 11 0.88 -1.24 -11.69
N PRO A 12 0.58 -1.83 -10.53
CA PRO A 12 -0.70 -1.59 -9.89
C PRO A 12 -0.89 -0.08 -9.81
N SER A 13 -1.97 0.40 -10.42
CA SER A 13 -2.15 1.83 -10.68
C SER A 13 -2.45 2.59 -9.38
N TYR A 14 -2.86 1.86 -8.33
CA TYR A 14 -3.25 2.39 -7.04
C TYR A 14 -2.57 1.59 -5.92
N TYR A 15 -1.73 2.25 -5.15
CA TYR A 15 -1.11 1.72 -3.94
C TYR A 15 -1.81 2.32 -2.73
N VAL A 16 -2.15 1.48 -1.76
CA VAL A 16 -2.66 1.94 -0.47
C VAL A 16 -1.49 1.98 0.49
N VAL A 17 -1.17 3.17 0.99
CA VAL A 17 -0.12 3.39 1.97
C VAL A 17 -0.68 4.04 3.23
N THR A 18 -0.07 3.81 4.38
CA THR A 18 -0.37 4.53 5.62
C THR A 18 0.93 5.00 6.26
N ASP A 19 0.84 6.03 7.10
CA ASP A 19 1.94 6.43 7.94
C ASP A 19 2.32 5.33 8.94
N TYR A 20 3.63 5.14 9.15
CA TYR A 20 4.13 4.18 10.12
C TYR A 20 4.38 4.90 11.46
N SER A 21 3.49 4.69 12.43
CA SER A 21 3.64 5.25 13.78
C SER A 21 4.28 4.25 14.78
N GLY A 22 4.34 2.96 14.43
CA GLY A 22 4.95 1.93 15.28
C GLY A 22 4.51 0.51 14.91
N ALA A 23 4.88 -0.47 15.74
CA ALA A 23 4.57 -1.88 15.54
C ALA A 23 3.04 -2.13 15.43
N GLN A 24 2.25 -1.46 16.27
CA GLN A 24 0.79 -1.58 16.27
C GLN A 24 0.16 -1.17 14.92
N SER A 25 0.70 -0.14 14.26
CA SER A 25 0.23 0.27 12.93
C SER A 25 0.52 -0.79 11.88
N LEU A 26 1.70 -1.43 11.95
CA LEU A 26 2.06 -2.51 11.04
C LEU A 26 1.23 -3.77 11.31
N GLU A 27 1.01 -4.14 12.56
CA GLU A 27 0.19 -5.30 12.93
C GLU A 27 -1.26 -5.11 12.48
N SER A 28 -1.81 -3.92 12.67
CA SER A 28 -3.17 -3.60 12.22
C SER A 28 -3.27 -3.64 10.69
N ALA A 29 -2.28 -3.05 10.01
CA ALA A 29 -2.16 -3.13 8.56
C ALA A 29 -2.06 -4.58 8.06
N ARG A 30 -1.23 -5.41 8.71
CA ARG A 30 -1.03 -6.83 8.39
C ARG A 30 -2.26 -7.68 8.68
N SER A 31 -3.08 -7.29 9.65
CA SER A 31 -4.34 -7.95 9.99
C SER A 31 -5.37 -7.79 8.86
N VAL A 32 -5.41 -6.61 8.23
CA VAL A 32 -6.31 -6.33 7.10
C VAL A 32 -5.71 -6.85 5.79
N VAL A 33 -4.42 -6.61 5.57
CA VAL A 33 -3.70 -7.10 4.40
C VAL A 33 -2.46 -7.84 4.83
N GLY A 34 -2.47 -9.17 4.74
CA GLY A 34 -1.34 -10.00 5.16
C GLY A 34 -0.02 -9.66 4.45
N ASP A 35 -0.11 -9.09 3.25
CA ASP A 35 1.02 -8.62 2.44
C ASP A 35 1.45 -7.19 2.81
N ALA A 36 0.89 -6.57 3.84
CA ALA A 36 1.29 -5.22 4.26
C ALA A 36 2.72 -5.24 4.80
N TYR A 37 3.56 -4.35 4.30
CA TYR A 37 4.94 -4.22 4.74
C TYR A 37 5.37 -2.77 4.89
N VAL A 38 6.28 -2.54 5.84
CA VAL A 38 6.92 -1.25 6.01
C VAL A 38 7.90 -1.02 4.89
N ARG A 39 7.78 0.12 4.23
CA ARG A 39 8.71 0.58 3.22
C ARG A 39 9.20 1.97 3.56
N ASN A 40 10.51 2.18 3.38
CA ASN A 40 11.08 3.50 3.53
C ASN A 40 10.92 4.25 2.19
N PHE A 41 10.15 5.33 2.22
CA PHE A 41 10.01 6.25 1.10
C PHE A 41 10.89 7.48 1.35
N SER A 42 11.17 8.25 0.30
CA SER A 42 11.92 9.50 0.44
C SER A 42 11.23 10.53 1.35
N SER A 43 9.92 10.37 1.58
CA SER A 43 9.10 11.19 2.49
C SER A 43 9.02 10.62 3.92
N GLY A 44 9.69 9.52 4.22
CA GLY A 44 9.66 8.82 5.50
C GLY A 44 9.23 7.36 5.42
N THR A 45 9.19 6.70 6.58
CA THR A 45 8.75 5.32 6.72
C THR A 45 7.23 5.25 6.56
N ARG A 46 6.72 4.48 5.59
CA ARG A 46 5.28 4.23 5.41
C ARG A 46 5.02 2.75 5.24
N ILE A 47 3.84 2.32 5.62
CA ILE A 47 3.40 0.95 5.40
C ILE A 47 2.68 0.91 4.06
N GLN A 48 3.20 0.13 3.11
CA GLN A 48 2.42 -0.23 1.94
C GLN A 48 1.50 -1.37 2.35
N MET A 49 0.21 -1.11 2.32
CA MET A 49 -0.79 -2.08 2.74
C MET A 49 -1.30 -2.90 1.57
N GLY A 50 -1.36 -2.34 0.37
CA GLY A 50 -1.78 -3.11 -0.79
C GLY A 50 -1.55 -2.38 -2.08
N ALA A 51 -1.64 -3.11 -3.17
CA ALA A 51 -1.53 -2.57 -4.51
C ALA A 51 -2.69 -3.14 -5.34
N PHE A 52 -3.49 -2.25 -5.90
CA PHE A 52 -4.72 -2.57 -6.62
C PHE A 52 -4.65 -2.01 -8.03
N SER A 53 -5.25 -2.73 -8.97
CA SER A 53 -5.47 -2.24 -10.34
C SER A 53 -6.69 -1.33 -10.45
N GLN A 54 -7.59 -1.33 -9.45
CA GLN A 54 -8.86 -0.59 -9.45
C GLN A 54 -8.93 0.37 -8.26
N GLU A 55 -9.30 1.63 -8.52
CA GLU A 55 -9.42 2.66 -7.49
C GLU A 55 -10.44 2.28 -6.42
N SER A 56 -11.59 1.71 -6.81
CA SER A 56 -12.65 1.31 -5.85
C SER A 56 -12.16 0.32 -4.80
N SER A 57 -11.38 -0.68 -5.20
CA SER A 57 -10.80 -1.65 -4.25
C SER A 57 -9.82 -0.96 -3.30
N ALA A 58 -8.97 -0.07 -3.82
CA ALA A 58 -8.04 0.70 -3.00
C ALA A 58 -8.77 1.63 -2.02
N ARG A 59 -9.81 2.35 -2.47
CA ARG A 59 -10.63 3.24 -1.63
C ARG A 59 -11.42 2.48 -0.57
N SER A 60 -11.95 1.31 -0.90
CA SER A 60 -12.65 0.44 0.06
C SER A 60 -11.70 0.04 1.19
N LEU A 61 -10.48 -0.37 0.85
CA LEU A 61 -9.45 -0.68 1.85
C LEU A 61 -9.13 0.56 2.70
N VAL A 62 -8.86 1.71 2.07
CA VAL A 62 -8.61 2.97 2.80
C VAL A 62 -9.74 3.30 3.77
N ASN A 63 -11.01 3.14 3.37
CA ASN A 63 -12.14 3.46 4.22
C ASN A 63 -12.24 2.51 5.43
N GLN A 64 -11.98 1.21 5.24
CA GLN A 64 -11.91 0.25 6.34
C GLN A 64 -10.81 0.64 7.34
N LEU A 65 -9.63 0.96 6.84
CA LEU A 65 -8.48 1.33 7.65
C LEU A 65 -8.74 2.63 8.42
N GLN A 66 -9.32 3.64 7.77
CA GLN A 66 -9.73 4.88 8.42
C GLN A 66 -10.79 4.63 9.50
N GLY A 67 -11.73 3.71 9.29
CA GLY A 67 -12.68 3.27 10.31
C GLY A 67 -12.03 2.60 11.52
N GLN A 68 -10.84 2.03 11.35
CA GLN A 68 -10.02 1.47 12.43
C GLN A 68 -9.04 2.50 13.04
N GLY A 69 -9.09 3.76 12.59
CA GLY A 69 -8.20 4.82 13.05
C GLY A 69 -6.82 4.81 12.37
N ILE A 70 -6.64 4.07 11.28
CA ILE A 70 -5.40 3.98 10.52
C ILE A 70 -5.44 4.98 9.36
N PRO A 71 -4.54 5.99 9.32
CA PRO A 71 -4.54 7.03 8.30
C PRO A 71 -3.99 6.50 6.96
N ALA A 72 -4.84 5.78 6.23
CA ALA A 72 -4.53 5.23 4.93
C ALA A 72 -4.80 6.22 3.80
N GLN A 73 -4.01 6.13 2.73
CA GLN A 73 -4.07 6.97 1.55
C GLN A 73 -3.86 6.12 0.29
N VAL A 74 -4.63 6.40 -0.75
CA VAL A 74 -4.38 5.85 -2.09
C VAL A 74 -3.39 6.77 -2.80
N ILE A 75 -2.29 6.21 -3.28
CA ILE A 75 -1.32 6.88 -4.14
C ILE A 75 -1.22 6.14 -5.47
N SER A 76 -1.14 6.88 -6.57
CA SER A 76 -0.80 6.34 -7.89
C SER A 76 0.64 6.77 -8.24
N PRO A 77 1.42 5.93 -8.95
CA PRO A 77 2.77 6.28 -9.38
C PRO A 77 2.78 7.42 -10.42
#